data_AF-A0A2T4Z2J3-F1
#
_entry.id   AF-A0A2T4Z2J3-F1
#
_cell.length_a   1.000
_cell.length_b   1.000
_cell.length_c   1.000
_cell.angle_alpha   90.00
_cell.angle_beta   90.00
_cell.angle_gamma   90.00
#
_symmetry.space_group_name_H-M   'P 1'
#
loop_
_entity.id
_entity.type
_entity.pdbx_description
1 polymer ?
#
loop_
_entity_poly.entity_id
_entity_poly.type
_entity_poly.pdbx_seq_one_letter_code
_entity_poly.pdbx_strand_id
1 'polypeptide(L)' 'MWKLWLIFDPRRVLVAMATFLFALALLIHFILLSTDRFNWIEGPRARPAPRADVISAPTITVAGTTITIAGV' A
#
# COMPACT_ATOMS: atom_id res chain seq x y z
N MET A 1 46.10 8.51 17.76
CA MET A 1 44.69 8.19 18.08
C MET A 1 44.39 6.73 17.74
N TRP A 2 44.96 5.77 18.48
CA TRP A 2 44.78 4.32 18.25
C TRP A 2 44.17 3.61 19.47
N LYS A 3 44.16 4.28 20.63
CA LYS A 3 43.56 3.81 21.88
C LYS A 3 42.05 3.54 21.80
N LEU A 4 41.35 4.15 20.84
CA LEU A 4 39.93 3.85 20.59
C LEU A 4 39.73 2.36 20.23
N TRP A 5 40.68 1.74 19.56
CA TRP A 5 40.63 0.31 19.19
C TRP A 5 40.88 -0.66 20.37
N LEU A 6 41.37 -0.17 21.52
CA LEU A 6 41.55 -0.99 22.72
C LEU A 6 40.29 -1.06 23.59
N ILE A 7 39.38 -0.10 23.45
CA ILE A 7 38.10 -0.04 24.19
C ILE A 7 36.96 -0.58 23.33
N PHE A 8 37.03 -0.32 22.03
CA PHE A 8 36.04 -0.77 21.08
C PHE A 8 36.56 -2.01 20.35
N ASP A 9 36.08 -3.19 20.76
CA ASP A 9 36.34 -4.43 20.04
C ASP A 9 35.96 -4.24 18.56
N PRO A 10 36.91 -4.35 17.61
CA PRO A 10 36.72 -3.95 16.22
C PRO A 10 35.53 -4.66 15.56
N ARG A 11 35.26 -5.90 15.99
CA ARG A 11 34.11 -6.68 15.54
C ARG A 11 32.78 -6.07 15.99
N ARG A 12 32.66 -5.59 17.23
CA ARG A 12 31.42 -5.01 17.76
C ARG A 12 31.09 -3.68 17.11
N VAL A 13 32.07 -2.85 16.76
CA VAL A 13 31.82 -1.57 16.09
C VAL A 13 31.27 -1.76 14.69
N LEU A 14 31.86 -2.67 13.91
CA LEU A 14 31.38 -2.99 12.56
C LEU A 14 29.96 -3.55 12.60
N VAL A 15 29.68 -4.45 13.56
CA VAL A 15 28.34 -4.99 13.78
C VAL A 15 27.38 -3.90 14.24
N ALA A 16 27.76 -3.04 15.20
CA ALA A 16 26.89 -1.98 15.70
C ALA A 16 26.49 -1.00 14.59
N MET A 17 27.41 -0.58 13.72
CA MET A 17 27.07 0.25 12.58
C MET A 17 26.20 -0.50 11.56
N ALA A 18 26.56 -1.73 11.18
CA ALA A 18 25.76 -2.51 10.25
C ALA A 18 24.33 -2.73 10.75
N THR A 19 24.18 -3.17 12.00
CA THR A 19 22.88 -3.43 12.62
C THR A 19 22.09 -2.14 12.84
N PHE A 20 22.72 -1.03 13.19
CA PHE A 20 22.03 0.26 13.33
C PHE A 20 21.43 0.73 12.00
N LEU A 21 22.23 0.74 10.92
CA LEU A 21 21.75 1.12 9.60
C LEU A 21 20.71 0.12 9.07
N PHE A 22 20.92 -1.19 9.29
CA PHE A 22 20.01 -2.24 8.84
C PHE A 22 18.67 -2.20 9.59
N ALA A 23 18.69 -2.00 10.91
CA ALA A 23 17.48 -1.86 11.71
C ALA A 23 16.68 -0.61 11.29
N LEU A 24 17.37 0.51 11.03
CA LEU A 24 16.72 1.72 10.51
C LEU A 24 16.09 1.49 9.14
N ALA A 25 16.79 0.78 8.24
CA ALA A 25 16.25 0.41 6.94
C ALA A 25 15.00 -0.45 7.08
N LEU A 26 15.03 -1.51 7.89
CA LEU A 26 13.88 -2.38 8.13
C LEU A 26 12.71 -1.61 8.74
N LEU A 27 12.94 -0.78 9.76
CA LEU A 27 11.89 0.04 10.39
C LEU A 27 11.13 0.86 9.34
N ILE A 28 11.85 1.53 8.44
CA ILE A 28 11.24 2.32 7.36
C ILE A 28 10.49 1.42 6.38
N HIS A 29 11.09 0.31 5.94
CA HIS A 29 10.44 -0.61 4.98
C HIS A 29 9.15 -1.19 5.56
N PHE A 30 9.16 -1.63 6.82
CA PHE A 30 7.97 -2.14 7.51
C PHE A 30 6.85 -1.11 7.61
N ILE A 31 7.17 0.19 7.78
CA ILE A 31 6.17 1.26 7.78
C ILE A 31 5.54 1.41 6.39
N LEU A 32 6.34 1.44 5.33
CA LEU A 32 5.83 1.56 3.96
C LEU A 32 4.99 0.33 3.56
N LEU A 33 5.47 -0.88 3.86
CA LEU A 33 4.73 -2.12 3.62
C LEU A 33 3.47 -2.24 4.49
N SER A 34 3.45 -1.72 5.71
CA SER A 34 2.24 -1.76 6.55
C SER A 34 1.11 -0.89 5.99
N THR A 35 1.44 0.21 5.30
CA THR A 35 0.43 1.11 4.73
C THR A 35 -0.16 0.59 3.41
N ASP A 36 -1.50 0.51 3.34
CA ASP A 36 -2.29 -0.01 2.20
C ASP A 36 -1.91 0.60 0.83
N ARG A 37 -1.34 1.81 0.82
CA ARG A 37 -0.96 2.53 -0.40
C ARG A 37 0.48 2.29 -0.87
N PHE A 38 1.42 2.01 0.04
CA PHE A 38 2.84 1.83 -0.28
C PHE A 38 3.30 0.37 -0.13
N ASN A 39 2.36 -0.54 0.12
CA ASN A 39 2.56 -1.97 0.19
C ASN A 39 2.76 -2.56 -1.21
N TRP A 40 3.99 -2.44 -1.73
CA TRP A 40 4.33 -2.86 -3.09
C TRP A 40 4.24 -4.38 -3.32
N ILE A 41 4.12 -5.19 -2.26
CA ILE A 41 4.06 -6.66 -2.36
C ILE A 41 2.61 -7.16 -2.52
N GLU A 42 1.65 -6.44 -1.96
CA GLU A 42 0.21 -6.74 -2.04
C GLU A 42 -0.42 -6.16 -3.33
N GLY A 43 0.33 -5.31 -4.05
CA GLY A 43 -0.21 -4.49 -5.14
C GLY A 43 -1.23 -3.48 -4.61
N PRO A 44 -1.74 -2.55 -5.45
CA PRO A 44 -2.92 -1.81 -5.04
C PRO A 44 -3.96 -2.87 -4.70
N ARG A 45 -4.44 -2.91 -3.45
CA ARG A 45 -5.80 -3.40 -3.24
C ARG A 45 -6.61 -2.51 -4.14
N ALA A 46 -6.94 -3.03 -5.32
CA ALA A 46 -7.99 -2.49 -6.14
C ALA A 46 -9.20 -2.60 -5.24
N ARG A 47 -9.41 -1.56 -4.42
CA ARG A 47 -10.69 -1.24 -3.82
C ARG A 47 -11.63 -1.48 -4.98
N PRO A 48 -12.50 -2.51 -4.93
CA PRO A 48 -13.38 -2.81 -6.03
C PRO A 48 -13.97 -1.48 -6.43
N ALA A 49 -13.69 -1.04 -7.66
CA ALA A 49 -14.22 0.21 -8.15
C ALA A 49 -15.70 0.17 -7.76
N PRO A 50 -16.26 1.22 -7.12
CA PRO A 50 -17.65 1.20 -6.68
C PRO A 50 -18.42 0.63 -7.86
N ARG A 51 -18.98 -0.58 -7.68
CA ARG A 51 -19.81 -1.18 -8.73
C ARG A 51 -20.77 -0.06 -9.02
N ALA A 52 -20.74 0.48 -10.24
CA ALA A 52 -21.75 1.43 -10.65
C ALA A 52 -23.03 0.67 -10.36
N ASP A 53 -23.72 1.05 -9.28
CA ASP A 53 -25.07 0.60 -9.03
C ASP A 53 -25.73 0.95 -10.34
N VAL A 54 -26.06 -0.08 -11.09
CA VAL A 54 -26.78 0.07 -12.33
C VAL A 54 -28.06 0.67 -11.82
N ILE A 55 -28.14 2.01 -11.89
CA ILE A 55 -29.33 2.75 -11.54
C ILE A 55 -30.36 2.05 -12.40
N SER A 56 -31.21 1.24 -11.77
CA SER A 56 -32.36 0.68 -12.44
C SER A 56 -33.06 1.91 -12.95
N ALA A 57 -32.95 2.12 -14.26
CA ALA A 57 -33.55 3.27 -14.92
C ALA A 57 -35.00 3.31 -14.40
N PRO A 58 -35.47 4.44 -13.86
CA PRO A 58 -36.85 4.52 -13.41
C PRO A 58 -37.70 4.12 -14.61
N THR A 59 -38.28 2.92 -14.55
CA THR A 59 -39.17 2.44 -15.60
C THR A 59 -40.45 3.24 -15.40
N ILE A 60 -40.58 4.31 -16.18
CA ILE A 60 -41.80 5.11 -16.19
C ILE A 60 -42.83 4.31 -16.99
N THR A 61 -43.58 3.46 -16.28
CA THR A 61 -44.71 2.73 -16.84
C THR A 61 -45.86 3.70 -17.06
N VAL A 62 -45.94 4.30 -18.24
CA VAL A 62 -47.15 5.00 -18.69
C VAL A 62 -48.04 3.97 -19.39
N ALA A 63 -49.16 3.63 -18.76
CA ALA A 63 -50.29 2.87 -19.33
C ALA A 63 -49.91 1.72 -20.29
N GLY A 64 -49.11 0.76 -19.81
CA GLY A 64 -48.95 -0.55 -20.46
C GLY A 64 -48.08 -0.62 -21.73
N THR A 65 -47.41 0.47 -22.13
CA THR A 65 -46.52 0.44 -23.30
C THR A 65 -45.06 0.59 -22.85
N THR A 66 -44.27 -0.48 -22.95
CA THR A 66 -42.82 -0.45 -22.71
C THR A 66 -42.14 0.09 -23.97
N ILE A 67 -41.64 1.33 -23.92
CA ILE A 67 -40.83 1.92 -25.00
C ILE A 67 -39.35 1.85 -24.57
N THR A 68 -38.60 0.91 -25.15
CA THR A 68 -37.13 0.82 -24.98
C THR A 68 -36.47 1.71 -26.02
N ILE A 69 -35.98 2.89 -25.63
CA ILE A 69 -35.14 3.72 -26.50
C ILE A 69 -33.71 3.19 -26.41
N ALA A 70 -33.28 2.42 -27.41
CA ALA A 70 -31.90 2.01 -27.56
C ALA A 70 -31.10 3.15 -28.20
N GLY A 71 -30.19 3.74 -27.43
CA GLY A 71 -29.10 4.59 -27.92
C GLY A 71 -29.42 6.08 -27.98
N VAL A 72 -29.04 6.82 -26.94
CA VAL A 72 -27.98 7.86 -26.92
C VAL A 72 -27.41 7.90 -25.50
#